data_AF-A0AA36IWC0-F1
#
_entry.id   AF-A0AA36IWC0-F1
#
_cell.length_a   1.000
_cell.length_b   1.000
_cell.length_c   1.000
_cell.angle_alpha   90.00
_cell.angle_beta   90.00
_cell.angle_gamma   90.00
#
_symmetry.space_group_name_H-M   'P 1'
#
loop_
_entity.id
_entity.type
_entity.pdbx_description
1 polymer ?
#
loop_
_entity_poly.entity_id
_entity_poly.type
_entity_poly.pdbx_seq_one_letter_code
_entity_poly.pdbx_strand_id
1 'polypeptide(L)'
;MWSSTRSTGSVTSDCTLSSVQRSVLNTAAVLEDLEGSEEYEYSRLLPILLEMERDSPGELCVRQFLAENCELSSSVLDSLPFLRQVESHDFELTAGMRDTKLFRDFLNVLQEMVVSDTTGQKQFHHIAVEGKDGKTALAPLDACQTCAVQLCVERFEANFSQEEWETVLRVAFRGCGLELDYAKWIACCRRTLRLARLIITLCLAE
;
A
#
# COMPACT_ATOMS: atom_id res chain seq x y z
N MET A 1 23.94 24.90 59.09
CA MET A 1 23.79 23.46 59.35
C MET A 1 22.43 23.02 58.86
N TRP A 2 22.40 21.86 58.19
CA TRP A 2 21.25 21.09 57.71
C TRP A 2 20.68 21.43 56.33
N SER A 3 21.15 20.60 55.40
CA SER A 3 20.59 20.23 54.12
C SER A 3 19.14 19.75 54.23
N SER A 4 18.33 20.07 53.22
CA SER A 4 17.27 19.17 52.77
C SER A 4 17.01 19.39 51.29
N THR A 5 17.47 18.40 50.52
CA THR A 5 17.11 18.09 49.15
C THR A 5 15.63 17.73 49.05
N ARG A 6 14.93 18.27 48.05
CA ARG A 6 13.80 17.56 47.42
C ARG A 6 13.90 17.69 45.90
N SER A 7 14.22 16.53 45.33
CA SER A 7 14.07 16.17 43.93
C SER A 7 12.62 15.76 43.69
N THR A 8 12.04 16.30 42.62
CA THR A 8 10.81 15.86 41.92
C THR A 8 10.86 16.65 40.61
N GLY A 9 10.88 16.12 39.40
CA GLY A 9 10.56 14.82 38.87
C GLY A 9 10.45 15.08 37.37
N SER A 10 11.52 14.80 36.63
CA SER A 10 11.55 14.92 35.17
C SER A 10 10.75 13.75 34.60
N VAL A 11 9.58 14.03 34.03
CA VAL A 11 8.87 13.07 33.19
C VAL A 11 9.45 13.20 31.79
N THR A 12 10.53 12.47 31.52
CA THR A 12 10.91 12.14 30.16
C THR A 12 10.02 10.97 29.72
N SER A 13 9.02 11.28 28.90
CA SER A 13 8.33 10.29 28.11
C SER A 13 9.31 9.73 27.08
N ASP A 14 10.01 8.67 27.46
CA ASP A 14 10.72 7.83 26.50
C ASP A 14 9.68 7.07 25.69
N CYS A 15 9.27 7.65 24.56
CA CYS A 15 8.74 6.88 23.43
C CYS A 15 9.90 6.14 22.79
N THR A 16 10.34 5.05 23.42
CA THR A 16 11.08 4.00 22.74
C THR A 16 10.12 3.35 21.74
N LEU A 17 10.08 3.89 20.53
CA LEU A 17 9.68 3.13 19.35
C LEU A 17 10.64 1.95 19.28
N SER A 18 10.19 0.84 19.84
CA SER A 18 10.80 -0.47 19.71
C SER A 18 11.00 -0.73 18.21
N SER A 19 12.23 -0.54 17.74
CA SER A 19 12.70 -1.09 16.48
C SER A 19 12.78 -2.59 16.67
N VAL A 20 11.61 -3.24 16.68
CA VAL A 20 11.54 -4.69 16.51
C VAL A 20 12.19 -4.93 15.17
N GLN A 21 13.39 -5.52 15.18
CA GLN A 21 13.94 -6.19 14.01
C GLN A 21 12.86 -7.14 13.53
N ARG A 22 12.12 -6.74 12.49
CA ARG A 22 11.13 -7.58 11.85
C ARG A 22 11.88 -8.78 11.31
N SER A 23 11.77 -9.89 12.02
CA SER A 23 12.02 -11.22 11.49
C SER A 23 11.23 -11.34 10.19
N VAL A 24 11.89 -11.79 9.12
CA VAL A 24 11.36 -12.18 7.80
C VAL A 24 9.90 -11.83 7.56
N LEU A 25 9.66 -10.85 6.68
CA LEU A 25 8.32 -10.44 6.29
C LEU A 25 7.53 -11.67 5.80
N ASN A 26 6.36 -11.91 6.40
CA ASN A 26 5.48 -13.03 6.09
C ASN A 26 4.02 -12.56 6.05
N THR A 27 3.11 -13.40 5.57
CA THR A 27 1.70 -13.07 5.40
C THR A 27 1.03 -12.56 6.68
N ALA A 28 1.35 -13.12 7.85
CA ALA A 28 0.79 -12.66 9.12
C ALA A 28 1.24 -11.24 9.47
N ALA A 29 2.52 -10.92 9.25
CA ALA A 29 3.04 -9.56 9.46
C ALA A 29 2.40 -8.53 8.52
N VAL A 30 2.16 -8.91 7.25
CA VAL A 30 1.47 -8.06 6.27
C VAL A 30 0.03 -7.77 6.69
N LEU A 31 -0.68 -8.79 7.19
CA LEU A 31 -2.06 -8.65 7.64
C LEU A 31 -2.17 -7.80 8.93
N GLU A 32 -1.15 -7.82 9.79
CA GLU A 32 -1.10 -7.04 11.03
C GLU A 32 -0.77 -5.56 10.80
N ASP A 33 0.25 -5.28 10.01
CA ASP A 33 0.73 -3.92 9.69
C ASP A 33 1.15 -3.84 8.22
N LEU A 34 0.18 -3.56 7.36
CA LEU A 34 0.39 -3.41 5.92
C LEU A 34 1.35 -2.25 5.63
N GLU A 35 1.14 -1.12 6.28
CA GLU A 35 1.89 0.12 6.05
C GLU A 35 3.38 -0.06 6.30
N GLY A 36 3.75 -0.60 7.48
CA GLY A 36 5.15 -0.86 7.77
C GLY A 36 5.73 -2.06 7.01
N SER A 37 4.89 -2.98 6.52
CA SER A 37 5.31 -4.11 5.69
C SER A 37 5.67 -3.66 4.28
N GLU A 38 4.84 -2.82 3.66
CA GLU A 38 5.15 -2.18 2.38
C GLU A 38 6.40 -1.28 2.51
N GLU A 39 6.51 -0.51 3.59
CA GLU A 39 7.68 0.33 3.81
C GLU A 39 8.96 -0.50 3.92
N TYR A 40 8.92 -1.60 4.67
CA TYR A 40 10.05 -2.53 4.79
C TYR A 40 10.43 -3.14 3.43
N GLU A 41 9.47 -3.74 2.72
CA GLU A 41 9.75 -4.46 1.48
C GLU A 41 10.19 -3.53 0.36
N TYR A 42 9.44 -2.43 0.15
CA TYR A 42 9.74 -1.51 -0.94
C TYR A 42 11.01 -0.69 -0.70
N SER A 43 11.42 -0.48 0.56
CA SER A 43 12.72 0.17 0.86
C SER A 43 13.92 -0.72 0.49
N ARG A 44 13.72 -2.05 0.42
CA ARG A 44 14.71 -3.01 -0.06
C ARG A 44 14.65 -3.17 -1.58
N LEU A 45 13.44 -3.16 -2.16
CA LEU A 45 13.23 -3.35 -3.59
C LEU A 45 13.65 -2.15 -4.43
N LEU A 46 13.30 -0.92 -4.02
CA LEU A 46 13.56 0.27 -4.82
C LEU A 46 15.05 0.46 -5.16
N PRO A 47 16.00 0.31 -4.23
CA PRO A 47 17.43 0.37 -4.55
C PRO A 47 17.85 -0.63 -5.64
N ILE A 48 17.30 -1.85 -5.61
CA ILE A 48 17.59 -2.88 -6.61
C ILE A 48 17.08 -2.45 -7.99
N LEU A 49 15.84 -1.94 -8.08
CA LEU A 49 15.29 -1.42 -9.33
C LEU A 49 16.12 -0.26 -9.88
N LEU A 50 16.57 0.64 -9.02
CA LEU A 50 17.42 1.77 -9.39
C LEU A 50 18.82 1.35 -9.84
N GLU A 51 19.40 0.31 -9.22
CA GLU A 51 20.68 -0.26 -9.64
C GLU A 51 20.55 -0.94 -11.00
N MET A 52 19.50 -1.74 -11.21
CA MET A 52 19.20 -2.36 -12.51
C MET A 52 19.01 -1.32 -13.61
N GLU A 53 18.27 -0.25 -13.32
CA GLU A 53 18.05 0.84 -14.28
C GLU A 53 19.34 1.61 -14.58
N ARG A 54 20.22 1.81 -13.60
CA ARG A 54 21.54 2.43 -13.83
C ARG A 54 22.43 1.57 -14.74
N ASP A 55 22.38 0.25 -14.55
CA ASP A 55 23.19 -0.70 -15.33
C ASP A 55 22.61 -0.89 -16.76
N SER A 56 21.28 -0.75 -16.90
CA SER A 56 20.53 -0.84 -18.16
C SER A 56 19.50 0.30 -18.32
N PRO A 57 19.91 1.54 -18.67
CA PRO A 57 19.03 2.73 -18.71
C PRO A 57 17.81 2.64 -19.63
N GLY A 58 17.78 1.68 -20.57
CA GLY A 58 16.67 1.46 -21.49
C GLY A 58 15.54 0.58 -20.93
N GLU A 59 15.75 -0.09 -19.79
CA GLU A 59 14.76 -1.00 -19.21
C GLU A 59 13.68 -0.27 -18.39
N LEU A 60 13.98 0.94 -17.88
CA LEU A 60 13.04 1.77 -17.12
C LEU A 60 12.37 0.97 -15.98
N CYS A 61 13.16 0.24 -15.21
CA CYS A 61 12.70 -0.79 -14.26
C CYS A 61 11.69 -0.24 -13.25
N VAL A 62 11.89 0.97 -12.72
CA VAL A 62 10.94 1.58 -11.78
C VAL A 62 9.61 1.87 -12.46
N ARG A 63 9.63 2.38 -13.69
CA ARG A 63 8.42 2.66 -14.47
C ARG A 63 7.66 1.38 -14.80
N GLN A 64 8.35 0.34 -15.27
CA GLN A 64 7.73 -0.94 -15.59
C GLN A 64 7.08 -1.55 -14.35
N PHE A 65 7.79 -1.54 -13.22
CA PHE A 65 7.27 -2.02 -11.95
C PHE A 65 5.97 -1.30 -11.56
N LEU A 66 5.92 0.03 -11.68
CA LEU A 66 4.71 0.81 -11.41
C LEU A 66 3.58 0.51 -12.38
N ALA A 67 3.86 0.29 -13.66
CA ALA A 67 2.83 -0.05 -14.65
C ALA A 67 2.16 -1.40 -14.35
N GLU A 68 2.94 -2.37 -13.89
CA GLU A 68 2.44 -3.70 -13.49
C GLU A 68 1.67 -3.61 -12.17
N ASN A 69 2.17 -2.84 -11.19
CA ASN A 69 1.64 -2.83 -9.83
C ASN A 69 0.61 -1.73 -9.54
N CYS A 70 0.41 -0.78 -10.45
CA CYS A 70 -0.52 0.35 -10.32
C CYS A 70 -1.35 0.57 -11.58
N GLU A 71 -2.59 1.03 -11.41
CA GLU A 71 -3.48 1.38 -12.51
C GLU A 71 -3.15 2.78 -13.04
N LEU A 72 -2.03 2.87 -13.77
CA LEU A 72 -1.48 4.11 -14.31
C LEU A 72 -1.43 4.04 -15.84
N SER A 73 -1.94 5.09 -16.51
CA SER A 73 -1.68 5.28 -17.94
C SER A 73 -0.25 5.78 -18.17
N SER A 74 0.27 5.59 -19.38
CA SER A 74 1.58 6.14 -19.77
C SER A 74 1.67 7.65 -19.53
N SER A 75 0.59 8.39 -19.82
CA SER A 75 0.52 9.83 -19.58
C SER A 75 0.62 10.21 -18.09
N VAL A 76 0.07 9.39 -17.19
CA VAL A 76 0.20 9.63 -15.75
C VAL A 76 1.63 9.32 -15.31
N LEU A 77 2.22 8.22 -15.76
CA LEU A 77 3.63 7.89 -15.48
C LEU A 77 4.56 9.03 -15.91
N ASP A 78 4.37 9.59 -17.11
CA ASP A 78 5.18 10.72 -17.63
C ASP A 78 5.02 12.01 -16.81
N SER A 79 3.93 12.12 -16.06
CA SER A 79 3.65 13.27 -15.19
C SER A 79 4.24 13.13 -13.79
N LEU A 80 4.68 11.92 -13.37
CA LEU A 80 5.23 11.67 -12.04
C LEU A 80 6.61 12.33 -11.90
N PRO A 81 6.78 13.32 -10.99
CA PRO A 81 8.04 14.06 -10.88
C PRO A 81 9.24 13.18 -10.48
N PHE A 82 9.03 12.20 -9.59
CA PHE A 82 10.12 11.33 -9.14
C PHE A 82 10.60 10.39 -10.25
N LEU A 83 9.71 9.95 -11.16
CA LEU A 83 10.14 9.14 -12.30
C LEU A 83 11.08 9.92 -13.22
N ARG A 84 10.80 11.20 -13.46
CA ARG A 84 11.72 12.06 -14.24
C ARG A 84 13.09 12.16 -13.58
N GLN A 85 13.12 12.23 -12.25
CA GLN A 85 14.38 12.23 -11.49
C GLN A 85 15.14 10.91 -11.69
N VAL A 86 14.46 9.77 -11.54
CA VAL A 86 15.06 8.43 -11.74
C VAL A 86 15.58 8.27 -13.16
N GLU A 87 14.75 8.56 -14.17
CA GLU A 87 15.08 8.40 -15.59
C GLU A 87 16.20 9.35 -16.05
N SER A 88 16.34 10.51 -15.40
CA SER A 88 17.46 11.43 -15.63
C SER A 88 18.77 10.99 -14.98
N HIS A 89 18.74 9.93 -14.17
CA HIS A 89 19.87 9.42 -13.39
C HIS A 89 20.44 10.46 -12.40
N ASP A 90 19.64 11.47 -12.05
CA ASP A 90 19.97 12.53 -11.09
C ASP A 90 19.54 12.12 -9.66
N PHE A 91 20.11 11.01 -9.20
CA PHE A 91 19.86 10.48 -7.86
C PHE A 91 21.09 9.76 -7.30
N GLU A 92 21.24 9.82 -5.98
CA GLU A 92 22.29 9.10 -5.27
C GLU A 92 21.71 7.90 -4.52
N LEU A 93 22.27 6.72 -4.75
CA LEU A 93 21.98 5.53 -3.95
C LEU A 93 22.66 5.68 -2.59
N THR A 94 21.85 5.84 -1.54
CA THR A 94 22.33 6.01 -0.17
C THR A 94 21.88 4.86 0.71
N ALA A 95 22.61 4.59 1.81
CA ALA A 95 22.24 3.54 2.77
C ALA A 95 20.90 3.82 3.51
N GLY A 96 20.33 5.02 3.36
CA GLY A 96 19.11 5.48 4.02
C GLY A 96 17.96 5.77 3.06
N MET A 97 17.78 4.96 2.01
CA MET A 97 16.75 5.21 0.98
C MET A 97 15.33 5.38 1.58
N ARG A 98 15.01 4.67 2.66
CA ARG A 98 13.73 4.77 3.39
C ARG A 98 13.37 6.21 3.80
N ASP A 99 14.36 7.03 4.12
CA ASP A 99 14.13 8.41 4.61
C ASP A 99 14.11 9.44 3.47
N THR A 100 14.33 9.01 2.22
CA THR A 100 14.39 9.91 1.07
C THR A 100 13.01 10.36 0.61
N LYS A 101 12.93 11.54 0.00
CA LYS A 101 11.70 12.00 -0.66
C LYS A 101 11.33 11.08 -1.83
N LEU A 102 12.32 10.60 -2.57
CA LEU A 102 12.15 9.68 -3.69
C LEU A 102 11.37 8.42 -3.26
N PHE A 103 11.81 7.78 -2.17
CA PHE A 103 11.14 6.59 -1.66
C PHE A 103 9.72 6.87 -1.19
N ARG A 104 9.49 7.97 -0.46
CA ARG A 104 8.13 8.35 -0.03
C ARG A 104 7.20 8.59 -1.22
N ASP A 105 7.67 9.28 -2.27
CA ASP A 105 6.87 9.50 -3.47
C ASP A 105 6.56 8.19 -4.20
N PHE A 106 7.54 7.30 -4.33
CA PHE A 106 7.37 5.97 -4.90
C PHE A 106 6.34 5.13 -4.13
N LEU A 107 6.48 5.07 -2.80
CA LEU A 107 5.58 4.34 -1.92
C LEU A 107 4.15 4.89 -1.99
N ASN A 108 4.00 6.22 -1.96
CA ASN A 108 2.69 6.86 -2.08
C ASN A 108 1.98 6.50 -3.38
N VAL A 109 2.70 6.45 -4.51
CA VAL A 109 2.13 6.03 -5.78
C VAL A 109 1.69 4.56 -5.72
N LEU A 110 2.52 3.67 -5.17
CA LEU A 110 2.15 2.26 -5.00
C LEU A 110 0.90 2.06 -4.12
N GLN A 111 0.72 2.92 -3.12
CA GLN A 111 -0.40 2.81 -2.17
C GLN A 111 -1.70 3.37 -2.75
N GLU A 112 -1.65 4.54 -3.37
CA GLU A 112 -2.84 5.24 -3.84
C GLU A 112 -3.28 4.80 -5.23
N MET A 113 -2.34 4.44 -6.10
CA MET A 113 -2.63 4.19 -7.52
C MET A 113 -2.82 2.72 -7.85
N VAL A 114 -2.92 1.84 -6.84
CA VAL A 114 -3.19 0.40 -7.04
C VAL A 114 -4.53 0.16 -7.76
N VAL A 115 -5.49 1.07 -7.55
CA VAL A 115 -6.76 1.18 -8.29
C VAL A 115 -7.08 2.65 -8.48
N SER A 116 -7.47 3.02 -9.70
CA SER A 116 -7.82 4.40 -10.05
C SER A 116 -9.18 4.79 -9.47
N ASP A 117 -9.38 6.08 -9.17
CA ASP A 117 -10.69 6.57 -8.73
C ASP A 117 -11.77 6.29 -9.78
N THR A 118 -11.44 6.41 -11.07
CA THR A 118 -12.33 6.12 -12.19
C THR A 118 -12.82 4.67 -12.18
N THR A 119 -11.90 3.71 -12.04
CA THR A 119 -12.25 2.29 -11.96
C THR A 119 -13.03 2.01 -10.69
N GLY A 120 -12.55 2.50 -9.55
CA GLY A 120 -13.25 2.37 -8.28
C GLY A 120 -14.68 2.90 -8.32
N GLN A 121 -14.90 4.05 -8.96
CA GLN A 121 -16.22 4.69 -9.09
C GLN A 121 -17.12 3.91 -10.05
N LYS A 122 -16.57 3.46 -11.19
CA LYS A 122 -17.31 2.62 -12.14
C LYS A 122 -17.79 1.34 -11.46
N GLN A 123 -16.91 0.64 -10.76
CA GLN A 123 -17.26 -0.59 -10.04
C GLN A 123 -18.27 -0.31 -8.92
N PHE A 124 -18.05 0.73 -8.12
CA PHE A 124 -18.99 1.13 -7.08
C PHE A 124 -20.40 1.37 -7.62
N HIS A 125 -20.52 2.08 -8.74
CA HIS A 125 -21.82 2.34 -9.37
C HIS A 125 -22.54 1.07 -9.82
N HIS A 126 -21.80 -0.01 -10.16
CA HIS A 126 -22.40 -1.29 -10.55
C HIS A 126 -22.94 -2.08 -9.34
N ILE A 127 -22.33 -1.94 -8.17
CA ILE A 127 -22.68 -2.69 -6.96
C ILE A 127 -23.53 -1.89 -5.96
N ALA A 128 -23.53 -0.57 -6.08
CA ALA A 128 -24.28 0.30 -5.21
C ALA A 128 -25.77 0.28 -5.56
N VAL A 129 -26.59 0.24 -4.53
CA VAL A 129 -28.04 0.40 -4.60
C VAL A 129 -28.35 1.83 -4.16
N GLU A 130 -29.26 2.51 -4.86
CA GLU A 130 -29.74 3.82 -4.41
C GLU A 130 -30.46 3.66 -3.07
N GLY A 131 -30.01 4.43 -2.07
CA GLY A 131 -30.64 4.48 -0.76
C GLY A 131 -32.08 5.01 -0.85
N LYS A 132 -32.87 4.73 0.20
CA LYS A 132 -34.28 5.17 0.28
C LYS A 132 -34.48 6.68 0.20
N ASP A 133 -33.44 7.45 0.44
CA ASP A 133 -33.40 8.91 0.33
C ASP A 133 -33.14 9.41 -1.10
N GLY A 134 -32.84 8.51 -2.05
CA GLY A 134 -32.50 8.81 -3.44
C GLY A 134 -31.22 9.63 -3.61
N LYS A 135 -30.42 9.76 -2.54
CA LYS A 135 -29.26 10.67 -2.50
C LYS A 135 -27.98 9.97 -2.07
N THR A 136 -28.09 8.91 -1.29
CA THR A 136 -26.92 8.17 -0.80
C THR A 136 -26.87 6.81 -1.49
N ALA A 137 -25.90 6.63 -2.38
CA ALA A 137 -25.61 5.33 -2.97
C ALA A 137 -24.79 4.50 -1.97
N LEU A 138 -25.31 3.34 -1.59
CA LEU A 138 -24.67 2.42 -0.66
C LEU A 138 -24.51 1.05 -1.32
N ALA A 139 -23.34 0.45 -1.17
CA ALA A 139 -23.07 -0.90 -1.65
C ALA A 139 -23.08 -1.90 -0.49
N PRO A 140 -23.78 -3.04 -0.61
CA PRO A 140 -23.68 -4.14 0.34
C PRO A 140 -22.23 -4.63 0.52
N LEU A 141 -21.84 -4.94 1.75
CA LEU A 141 -20.48 -5.35 2.09
C LEU A 141 -20.01 -6.59 1.30
N ASP A 142 -20.88 -7.58 1.12
CA ASP A 142 -20.60 -8.79 0.36
C ASP A 142 -20.32 -8.49 -1.12
N ALA A 143 -21.13 -7.62 -1.74
CA ALA A 143 -20.91 -7.16 -3.11
C ALA A 143 -19.58 -6.41 -3.25
N CYS A 144 -19.24 -5.55 -2.28
CA CYS A 144 -17.92 -4.90 -2.22
C CYS A 144 -16.79 -5.93 -2.13
N GLN A 145 -16.87 -6.87 -1.19
CA GLN A 145 -15.85 -7.89 -0.99
C GLN A 145 -15.64 -8.74 -2.24
N THR A 146 -16.71 -9.21 -2.88
CA THR A 146 -16.64 -9.96 -4.15
C THR A 146 -15.98 -9.13 -5.25
N CYS A 147 -16.36 -7.86 -5.40
CA CYS A 147 -15.77 -6.97 -6.39
C CYS A 147 -14.27 -6.74 -6.14
N ALA A 148 -13.86 -6.55 -4.89
CA ALA A 148 -12.45 -6.37 -4.53
C ALA A 148 -11.61 -7.62 -4.84
N VAL A 149 -12.14 -8.82 -4.57
CA VAL A 149 -11.49 -10.08 -4.95
C VAL A 149 -11.33 -10.17 -6.47
N GLN A 150 -12.39 -9.87 -7.23
CA GLN A 150 -12.33 -9.90 -8.69
C GLN A 150 -11.25 -8.97 -9.25
N LEU A 151 -11.13 -7.76 -8.70
CA LEU A 151 -10.07 -6.83 -9.10
C LEU A 151 -8.66 -7.38 -8.79
N CYS A 152 -8.47 -8.03 -7.65
CA CYS A 152 -7.18 -8.67 -7.33
C CYS A 152 -6.85 -9.82 -8.31
N VAL A 153 -7.84 -10.65 -8.66
CA VAL A 153 -7.66 -11.76 -9.61
C VAL A 153 -7.33 -11.22 -10.99
N GLU A 154 -8.09 -10.24 -11.49
CA GLU A 154 -7.88 -9.67 -12.82
C GLU A 154 -6.55 -8.93 -12.94
N ARG A 155 -6.10 -8.30 -11.86
CA ARG A 155 -4.91 -7.43 -11.89
C ARG A 155 -3.61 -8.13 -11.54
N PHE A 156 -3.63 -9.04 -10.57
CA PHE A 156 -2.43 -9.68 -10.05
C PHE A 156 -2.43 -11.19 -10.25
N GLU A 157 -3.42 -11.75 -10.97
CA GLU A 157 -3.61 -13.19 -11.11
C GLU A 157 -3.68 -13.90 -9.74
N ALA A 158 -4.20 -13.19 -8.73
CA ALA A 158 -4.22 -13.64 -7.35
C ALA A 158 -5.00 -14.95 -7.20
N ASN A 159 -4.32 -16.01 -6.74
CA ASN A 159 -4.86 -17.37 -6.68
C ASN A 159 -4.98 -17.92 -5.25
N PHE A 160 -5.33 -17.05 -4.30
CA PHE A 160 -5.48 -17.46 -2.90
C PHE A 160 -6.64 -18.45 -2.72
N SER A 161 -6.49 -19.32 -1.72
CA SER A 161 -7.57 -20.16 -1.22
C SER A 161 -8.70 -19.31 -0.61
N GLN A 162 -9.86 -19.93 -0.44
CA GLN A 162 -11.01 -19.25 0.18
C GLN A 162 -10.67 -18.73 1.60
N GLU A 163 -9.97 -19.51 2.41
CA GLU A 163 -9.61 -19.14 3.79
C GLU A 163 -8.64 -17.94 3.83
N GLU A 164 -7.70 -17.89 2.89
CA GLU A 164 -6.79 -16.76 2.72
C GLU A 164 -7.55 -15.50 2.30
N TRP A 165 -8.48 -15.60 1.34
CA TRP A 165 -9.35 -14.48 0.96
C TRP A 165 -10.20 -13.98 2.12
N GLU A 166 -10.82 -14.90 2.87
CA GLU A 166 -11.60 -14.54 4.07
C GLU A 166 -10.75 -13.78 5.09
N THR A 167 -9.47 -14.14 5.24
CA THR A 167 -8.54 -13.46 6.14
C THR A 167 -8.17 -12.07 5.61
N VAL A 168 -7.80 -11.95 4.33
CA VAL A 168 -7.48 -10.67 3.68
C VAL A 168 -8.66 -9.71 3.77
N LEU A 169 -9.86 -10.16 3.39
CA LEU A 169 -11.07 -9.33 3.40
C LEU A 169 -11.47 -8.91 4.81
N ARG A 170 -11.33 -9.80 5.80
CA ARG A 170 -11.60 -9.48 7.21
C ARG A 170 -10.71 -8.34 7.71
N VAL A 171 -9.44 -8.33 7.31
CA VAL A 171 -8.50 -7.24 7.64
C VAL A 171 -8.84 -5.98 6.87
N ALA A 172 -9.06 -6.08 5.55
CA ALA A 172 -9.28 -4.92 4.69
C ALA A 172 -10.58 -4.16 5.01
N PHE A 173 -11.63 -4.88 5.39
CA PHE A 173 -12.95 -4.32 5.71
C PHE A 173 -13.20 -4.23 7.23
N ARG A 174 -12.17 -4.35 8.06
CA ARG A 174 -12.30 -4.30 9.52
C ARG A 174 -12.98 -3.00 9.94
N GLY A 175 -14.05 -3.11 10.73
CA GLY A 175 -14.80 -1.97 11.25
C GLY A 175 -15.75 -1.33 10.23
N CYS A 176 -15.89 -1.89 9.02
CA CYS A 176 -16.95 -1.52 8.12
C CYS A 176 -18.31 -2.02 8.62
N GLY A 177 -19.36 -1.27 8.31
CA GLY A 177 -20.74 -1.74 8.50
C GLY A 177 -21.15 -2.76 7.43
N LEU A 178 -22.43 -3.11 7.41
CA LEU A 178 -23.00 -4.00 6.38
C LEU A 178 -23.11 -3.33 5.01
N GLU A 179 -22.96 -2.01 4.95
CA GLU A 179 -23.06 -1.20 3.74
C GLU A 179 -21.97 -0.13 3.74
N LEU A 180 -21.45 0.19 2.55
CA LEU A 180 -20.36 1.15 2.35
C LEU A 180 -20.79 2.25 1.38
N ASP A 181 -20.42 3.48 1.71
CA ASP A 181 -20.36 4.58 0.75
C ASP A 181 -19.09 4.45 -0.13
N TYR A 182 -18.98 5.31 -1.15
CA TYR A 182 -17.85 5.28 -2.08
C TYR A 182 -16.49 5.49 -1.38
N ALA A 183 -16.42 6.38 -0.39
CA ALA A 183 -15.17 6.70 0.29
C ALA A 183 -14.64 5.51 1.10
N LYS A 184 -15.53 4.80 1.81
CA LYS A 184 -15.19 3.55 2.49
C LYS A 184 -14.84 2.45 1.51
N TRP A 185 -15.61 2.34 0.42
CA TRP A 185 -15.35 1.35 -0.63
C TRP A 185 -13.95 1.49 -1.21
N ILE A 186 -13.57 2.68 -1.69
CA ILE A 186 -12.27 2.87 -2.35
C ILE A 186 -11.11 2.61 -1.37
N ALA A 187 -11.25 3.01 -0.10
CA ALA A 187 -10.26 2.72 0.94
C ALA A 187 -10.10 1.21 1.20
N CYS A 188 -11.19 0.46 1.34
CA CYS A 188 -11.15 -0.99 1.54
C CYS A 188 -10.64 -1.71 0.29
N CYS A 189 -11.02 -1.24 -0.89
CA CYS A 189 -10.56 -1.77 -2.17
C CYS A 189 -9.04 -1.61 -2.31
N ARG A 190 -8.51 -0.39 -2.13
CA ARG A 190 -7.06 -0.14 -2.13
C ARG A 190 -6.34 -1.02 -1.12
N ARG A 191 -6.86 -1.12 0.11
CA ARG A 191 -6.27 -1.97 1.15
C ARG A 191 -6.24 -3.44 0.75
N THR A 192 -7.34 -3.96 0.18
CA THR A 192 -7.41 -5.36 -0.31
C THR A 192 -6.38 -5.63 -1.40
N LEU A 193 -6.29 -4.76 -2.41
CA LEU A 193 -5.34 -4.92 -3.52
C LEU A 193 -3.88 -4.82 -3.04
N ARG A 194 -3.59 -3.90 -2.11
CA ARG A 194 -2.26 -3.77 -1.51
C ARG A 194 -1.85 -5.01 -0.72
N LEU A 195 -2.75 -5.55 0.10
CA LEU A 195 -2.53 -6.82 0.81
C LEU A 195 -2.24 -7.96 -0.18
N ALA A 196 -3.09 -8.13 -1.18
CA ALA A 196 -2.93 -9.20 -2.18
C ALA A 196 -1.60 -9.07 -2.93
N ARG A 197 -1.27 -7.89 -3.46
CA ARG A 197 -0.01 -7.61 -4.14
C ARG A 197 1.19 -7.97 -3.28
N LEU A 198 1.22 -7.52 -2.03
CA LEU A 198 2.36 -7.74 -1.15
C LEU A 198 2.50 -9.22 -0.75
N ILE A 199 1.40 -9.92 -0.48
CA ILE A 199 1.42 -11.36 -0.17
C ILE A 199 1.94 -12.16 -1.38
N ILE A 200 1.47 -11.88 -2.60
CA ILE A 200 1.97 -12.52 -3.82
C ILE A 200 3.47 -12.27 -4.01
N THR A 201 3.90 -11.03 -3.80
CA THR A 201 5.33 -10.65 -3.89
C THR A 201 6.20 -11.49 -2.95
N LEU A 202 5.71 -11.77 -1.73
CA LEU A 202 6.42 -12.62 -0.77
C LEU A 202 6.47 -14.08 -1.20
N CYS A 203 5.38 -14.63 -1.72
CA CYS A 203 5.33 -16.02 -2.18
C CYS A 203 6.22 -16.30 -3.41
N LEU A 204 6.57 -15.28 -4.19
CA LEU A 204 7.51 -15.40 -5.31
C LEU A 204 8.99 -15.38 -4.87
N ALA A 205 9.27 -14.97 -3.64
CA ALA A 205 10.62 -14.86 -3.09
C ALA A 205 11.08 -16.11 -2.31
N GLU A 206 10.18 -17.07 -2.08
CA GLU A 206 10.45 -18.38 -1.47
C GLU A 206 10.75 -19.47 -2.53
#